data_AF-A0A2T4LNS1-F1
#
_entry.id   AF-A0A2T4LNS1-F1
#
_cell.length_a   1.000
_cell.length_b   1.000
_cell.length_c   1.000
_cell.angle_alpha   90.00
_cell.angle_beta   90.00
_cell.angle_gamma   90.00
#
_symmetry.space_group_name_H-M   'P 1'
#
loop_
_entity.id
_entity.type
_entity.pdbx_description
1 polymer ?
#
loop_
_entity_poly.entity_id
_entity_poly.type
_entity_poly.pdbx_seq_one_letter_code
_entity_poly.pdbx_strand_id
1 'polypeptide(L)'
;LIDHLHPTPALGGFPKDEAVSYIEKNEFGTRGLYGAPVGFIDMYDDCEFIVAIRSMLIKNQQATLFAGCGIVHDSDPDSEVEETGVKFTPRMRALGVDGND
;
A
#
# COMPACT_ATOMS: atom_id res chain seq x y z
N LEU A 1 14.98 -9.48 -10.91
CA LEU A 1 14.56 -8.07 -11.10
C LEU A 1 13.66 -7.60 -9.94
N ILE A 2 12.56 -8.30 -9.67
CA ILE A 2 11.58 -7.94 -8.64
C ILE A 2 12.23 -7.74 -7.26
N ASP A 3 13.07 -8.69 -6.81
CA ASP A 3 13.74 -8.60 -5.50
C ASP A 3 14.62 -7.36 -5.32
N HIS A 4 15.13 -6.80 -6.43
CA HIS A 4 15.96 -5.60 -6.38
C HIS A 4 15.10 -4.34 -6.33
N LEU A 5 13.98 -4.32 -7.07
CA LEU A 5 13.09 -3.17 -7.16
C LEU A 5 12.10 -3.07 -5.99
N HIS A 6 11.67 -4.20 -5.43
CA HIS A 6 10.72 -4.25 -4.33
C HIS A 6 11.43 -4.18 -2.96
N PRO A 7 10.80 -3.55 -1.95
CA PRO A 7 9.84 -2.46 -2.12
C PRO A 7 10.49 -1.24 -2.79
N THR A 8 9.72 -0.51 -3.59
CA THR A 8 10.18 0.76 -4.15
C THR A 8 10.19 1.84 -3.05
N PRO A 9 10.99 2.92 -3.19
CA PRO A 9 10.99 3.99 -2.18
C PRO A 9 9.61 4.60 -1.91
N ALA A 10 8.70 4.56 -2.88
CA ALA A 10 7.34 5.07 -2.71
C ALA A 10 6.52 4.32 -1.64
N LEU A 11 6.86 3.05 -1.36
CA LEU A 11 6.15 2.21 -0.39
C LEU A 11 7.05 1.71 0.75
N GLY A 12 8.35 1.58 0.50
CA GLY A 12 9.34 1.11 1.47
C GLY A 12 10.25 2.20 2.03
N GLY A 13 10.20 3.43 1.50
CA GLY A 13 11.06 4.53 1.92
C GLY A 13 12.52 4.43 1.45
N PHE A 14 13.34 5.37 1.92
CA PHE A 14 14.77 5.43 1.64
C PHE A 14 15.52 6.01 2.86
N PRO A 15 16.68 5.43 3.27
CA PRO A 15 17.29 4.19 2.81
C PRO A 15 16.42 2.95 3.05
N LYS A 16 16.43 1.98 2.12
CA LYS A 16 15.45 0.88 2.07
C LYS A 16 15.36 0.08 3.38
N ASP A 17 16.49 -0.41 3.87
CA ASP A 17 16.49 -1.32 5.03
C ASP A 17 16.06 -0.62 6.33
N GLU A 18 16.49 0.63 6.50
CA GLU A 18 16.13 1.46 7.66
C GLU A 18 14.64 1.80 7.65
N ALA A 19 14.12 2.22 6.49
CA ALA A 19 12.73 2.59 6.35
C ALA A 19 11.79 1.37 6.45
N VAL A 20 12.14 0.22 5.86
CA VAL A 20 11.39 -1.03 6.04
C VAL A 20 11.40 -1.48 7.50
N SER A 21 12.56 -1.43 8.18
CA SER A 21 12.63 -1.78 9.61
C SER A 21 11.82 -0.83 10.48
N TYR A 22 11.80 0.46 10.14
CA TYR A 22 10.96 1.45 10.82
C TYR A 22 9.47 1.13 10.64
N ILE A 23 9.03 0.85 9.42
CA ILE A 23 7.66 0.46 9.09
C ILE A 23 7.25 -0.77 9.89
N GLU A 24 8.05 -1.83 9.87
CA GLU A 24 7.75 -3.09 10.59
C GLU A 24 7.61 -2.91 12.10
N LYS A 25 8.35 -1.96 12.69
CA LYS A 25 8.31 -1.68 14.14
C LYS A 25 7.16 -0.78 14.56
N ASN A 26 6.75 0.15 13.70
CA ASN A 26 5.83 1.23 14.07
C ASN A 26 4.43 1.07 13.49
N GLU A 27 4.25 0.29 12.42
CA GLU A 27 2.91 0.02 11.90
C GLU A 27 2.18 -1.07 12.69
N PHE A 28 0.87 -0.91 12.80
CA PHE A 28 0.03 -1.91 13.44
C PHE A 28 -0.23 -3.10 12.49
N GLY A 29 0.25 -4.28 12.89
CA GLY A 29 0.00 -5.52 12.18
C GLY A 29 0.83 -5.68 10.90
N THR A 30 0.46 -6.65 10.08
CA THR A 30 1.14 -6.91 8.81
C THR A 30 0.46 -6.15 7.66
N ARG A 31 1.26 -5.55 6.78
CA ARG A 31 0.78 -5.02 5.50
C ARG A 31 0.19 -6.10 4.58
N GLY A 32 0.50 -7.37 4.82
CA GLY A 32 0.04 -8.48 3.98
C GLY A 32 0.45 -8.28 2.53
N LEU A 33 -0.53 -8.14 1.63
CA LEU A 33 -0.28 -7.89 0.20
C LEU A 33 -0.16 -6.40 -0.15
N TYR A 34 -0.37 -5.48 0.79
CA TYR A 34 -0.28 -4.05 0.51
C TYR A 34 1.15 -3.65 0.12
N GLY A 35 1.30 -3.06 -1.06
CA GLY A 35 2.60 -2.68 -1.61
C GLY A 35 3.40 -3.83 -2.24
N ALA A 36 2.88 -5.06 -2.23
CA ALA A 36 3.53 -6.23 -2.84
C ALA A 36 3.53 -6.14 -4.38
N PRO A 37 4.51 -6.74 -5.07
CA PRO A 37 4.45 -6.93 -6.51
C PRO A 37 3.39 -8.00 -6.83
N VAL A 38 2.46 -7.68 -7.73
CA VAL A 38 1.40 -8.59 -8.18
C VAL A 38 1.40 -8.60 -9.70
N GLY A 39 1.39 -9.78 -10.29
CA GLY A 39 1.60 -9.92 -11.73
C GLY A 39 1.69 -11.36 -12.18
N PHE A 40 2.22 -11.55 -13.38
CA PHE A 40 2.45 -12.87 -13.96
C PHE A 40 3.85 -12.98 -14.54
N ILE A 41 4.28 -14.22 -14.68
CA ILE A 41 5.45 -14.63 -15.49
C ILE A 41 4.92 -15.70 -16.43
N ASP A 42 5.20 -15.57 -17.72
CA ASP A 42 4.79 -16.56 -18.69
C ASP A 42 5.85 -17.66 -18.88
N MET A 43 5.58 -18.60 -19.80
CA MET A 43 6.49 -19.73 -20.06
C MET A 43 7.75 -19.36 -20.86
N TYR A 44 7.85 -18.11 -21.31
CA TYR A 44 8.98 -17.56 -22.06
C TYR A 44 9.81 -16.57 -21.19
N ASP A 45 9.56 -16.55 -19.88
CA ASP A 45 10.17 -15.64 -18.91
C ASP A 45 9.82 -14.15 -19.12
N ASP A 46 8.80 -13.84 -19.92
CA ASP A 46 8.23 -12.49 -19.99
C ASP A 46 7.34 -12.25 -18.77
N CYS A 47 7.37 -11.02 -18.25
CA CYS A 47 6.63 -10.70 -17.03
C CYS A 47 6.10 -9.27 -16.97
N GLU A 48 4.96 -9.13 -16.29
CA GLU A 48 4.36 -7.84 -15.98
C GLU A 48 3.91 -7.83 -14.52
N PHE A 49 4.30 -6.79 -13.78
CA PHE A 49 3.99 -6.62 -12.37
C PHE A 49 3.52 -5.20 -12.08
N ILE A 50 2.51 -5.11 -11.23
CA ILE A 50 2.04 -3.87 -10.61
C ILE A 50 2.33 -3.88 -9.12
N VAL A 51 2.30 -2.71 -8.50
CA VAL A 51 2.33 -2.60 -7.04
C VAL A 51 0.89 -2.71 -6.52
N ALA A 52 0.65 -3.60 -5.54
CA ALA A 52 -0.65 -3.82 -4.93
C ALA A 52 -1.04 -2.67 -3.98
N ILE A 53 -1.40 -1.54 -4.58
CA ILE A 53 -2.00 -0.37 -3.93
C ILE A 53 -3.43 -0.15 -4.43
N ARG A 54 -4.21 0.66 -3.71
CA ARG A 54 -5.62 0.96 -4.04
C ARG A 54 -6.47 -0.32 -4.18
N SER A 55 -6.10 -1.37 -3.47
CA SER A 55 -6.71 -2.72 -3.50
C SER A 55 -7.16 -3.16 -2.10
N MET A 56 -8.12 -4.06 -1.97
CA MET A 56 -8.57 -4.57 -0.67
C MET A 56 -8.38 -6.07 -0.58
N LEU A 57 -8.03 -6.55 0.62
CA LEU A 57 -7.99 -7.97 0.91
C LEU A 57 -9.37 -8.40 1.40
N ILE A 58 -10.09 -9.19 0.60
CA ILE A 58 -11.39 -9.73 0.99
C ILE A 58 -11.19 -11.16 1.50
N LYS A 59 -11.65 -11.42 2.72
CA LYS A 59 -11.70 -12.75 3.32
C LYS A 59 -13.08 -12.97 3.92
N ASN A 60 -13.83 -13.92 3.38
CA ASN A 60 -15.23 -14.18 3.74
C ASN A 60 -16.07 -12.90 3.58
N GLN A 61 -16.67 -12.40 4.67
CA GLN A 61 -17.51 -11.21 4.71
C GLN A 61 -16.76 -9.98 5.25
N GLN A 62 -15.43 -10.00 5.26
CA GLN A 62 -14.60 -8.89 5.75
C GLN A 62 -13.68 -8.40 4.63
N ALA A 63 -13.59 -7.07 4.49
CA ALA A 63 -12.64 -6.40 3.61
C ALA A 63 -11.65 -5.59 4.45
N THR A 64 -10.36 -5.86 4.29
CA THR A 64 -9.28 -5.07 4.89
C THR A 64 -8.71 -4.13 3.85
N LEU A 65 -8.72 -2.83 4.16
CA LEU A 65 -8.19 -1.79 3.29
C LEU A 65 -6.90 -1.23 3.91
N PHE A 66 -5.90 -1.00 3.05
CA PHE A 66 -4.67 -0.30 3.40
C PHE A 66 -4.49 0.95 2.56
N ALA A 67 -4.09 2.05 3.17
CA ALA A 67 -3.61 3.24 2.49
C ALA A 67 -2.45 3.81 3.29
N GLY A 68 -1.60 4.58 2.62
CA GLY A 68 -0.44 5.21 3.22
C GLY A 68 -0.03 6.41 2.39
N CYS A 69 0.80 7.26 2.97
CA CYS A 69 1.40 8.44 2.38
C CYS A 69 2.93 8.41 2.55
N GLY A 70 3.62 9.22 1.77
CA GLY A 70 5.07 9.37 1.87
C GLY A 70 5.40 10.48 2.84
N ILE A 71 6.02 10.16 3.97
CA ILE A 71 6.42 11.15 4.97
C ILE A 71 7.81 11.69 4.65
N VAL A 72 7.93 13.01 4.58
CA VAL A 72 9.20 13.75 4.43
C VAL A 72 9.35 14.76 5.58
N HIS A 73 10.52 15.41 5.66
CA HIS A 73 10.82 16.36 6.74
C HIS A 73 9.77 17.49 6.87
N ASP A 74 9.27 17.99 5.74
CA ASP A 74 8.31 19.10 5.69
C ASP A 74 6.85 18.62 5.66
N SER A 75 6.58 17.33 5.90
CA SER A 75 5.22 16.79 5.96
C SER A 75 4.46 17.36 7.15
N ASP A 76 3.19 17.68 6.93
CA ASP A 76 2.24 18.10 7.96
C ASP A 76 1.35 16.91 8.38
N PRO A 77 1.38 16.47 9.65
CA PRO A 77 0.66 15.26 10.08
C PRO A 77 -0.84 15.26 9.74
N ASP A 78 -1.51 16.40 9.87
CA ASP A 78 -2.96 16.48 9.65
C ASP A 78 -3.29 16.33 8.16
N SER A 79 -2.51 16.99 7.30
CA SER A 79 -2.63 16.89 5.84
C SER A 79 -2.38 15.46 5.33
N GLU A 80 -1.40 14.76 5.92
CA GLU A 80 -1.03 13.39 5.56
C GLU A 80 -2.14 12.37 5.92
N VAL A 81 -2.83 12.60 7.03
CA VAL A 81 -4.01 11.83 7.44
C VAL A 81 -5.17 12.07 6.47
N GLU A 82 -5.42 13.33 6.09
CA GLU A 82 -6.47 13.67 5.12
C GLU A 82 -6.21 12.99 3.76
N GLU A 83 -4.97 13.06 3.25
CA GLU A 83 -4.58 12.41 2.00
C GLU A 83 -4.83 10.90 2.05
N THR A 84 -4.50 10.27 3.17
CA THR A 84 -4.71 8.83 3.37
C THR A 84 -6.20 8.49 3.38
N GLY A 85 -7.04 9.33 3.97
CA GLY A 85 -8.51 9.22 3.94
C GLY A 85 -9.06 9.21 2.51
N VAL A 86 -8.63 10.15 1.68
CA VAL A 86 -9.05 10.25 0.26
C VAL A 86 -8.67 8.99 -0.54
N LYS A 87 -7.54 8.36 -0.22
CA LYS A 87 -7.09 7.10 -0.87
C LYS A 87 -7.98 5.90 -0.56
N PHE A 88 -8.78 5.95 0.51
CA PHE A 88 -9.76 4.91 0.81
C PHE A 88 -11.06 5.05 -0.01
N THR A 89 -11.44 6.28 -0.38
CA THR A 89 -12.74 6.59 -0.98
C THR A 89 -13.15 5.68 -2.14
N PRO A 90 -12.29 5.38 -3.15
CA PRO A 90 -12.72 4.53 -4.27
C PRO A 90 -13.12 3.11 -3.84
N ARG A 91 -12.42 2.53 -2.86
CA ARG A 91 -12.72 1.18 -2.36
C ARG A 91 -13.92 1.17 -1.43
N MET A 92 -14.07 2.19 -0.59
CA MET A 92 -15.25 2.33 0.28
C MET A 92 -16.53 2.44 -0.56
N ARG A 93 -16.51 3.27 -1.62
CA ARG A 93 -17.62 3.35 -2.58
C ARG A 93 -17.90 2.02 -3.27
N ALA A 94 -16.87 1.25 -3.64
CA ALA A 94 -17.06 -0.08 -4.21
C ALA A 94 -17.73 -1.09 -3.25
N LEU A 95 -17.61 -0.86 -1.94
CA LEU A 95 -18.29 -1.62 -0.89
C LEU A 95 -19.69 -1.05 -0.53
N GLY A 96 -20.13 0.03 -1.19
CA GLY A 96 -21.39 0.70 -0.90
C GLY A 96 -21.35 1.59 0.35
N VAL A 97 -20.15 1.99 0.80
CA VAL A 97 -19.97 2.95 1.89
C VAL A 97 -19.79 4.33 1.26
N ASP A 98 -20.86 5.13 1.30
CA ASP A 98 -20.83 6.53 0.89
C ASP A 98 -20.52 7.41 2.11
N GLY A 99 -19.65 8.41 1.94
CA GLY A 99 -19.13 9.26 3.01
C GLY A 99 -20.13 10.30 3.55
N ASN A 100 -21.40 9.91 3.70
CA ASN A 100 -22.52 10.79 4.02
C ASN A 100 -23.34 10.32 5.24
N ASP A 101 -22.71 9.61 6.18
CA ASP A 101 -23.22 9.38 7.54
C ASP A 101 -22.29 10.02 8.58
#